data_AF-A0A4R2ETX3-F1
#
_entry.id   AF-A0A4R2ETX3-F1
#
_cell.length_a   1.000
_cell.length_b   1.000
_cell.length_c   1.000
_cell.angle_alpha   90.00
_cell.angle_beta   90.00
_cell.angle_gamma   90.00
#
_symmetry.space_group_name_H-M   'P 1'
#
loop_
_entity.id
_entity.type
_entity.pdbx_description
1 polymer ?
#
loop_
_entity_poly.entity_id
_entity_poly.type
_entity_poly.pdbx_seq_one_letter_code
_entity_poly.pdbx_strand_id
1 'polypeptide(L)'
;MKVLVAPLNWGVGHATRCIPIIHFLLNRGDEVHIAGDGQSLELLQSYFPKLTFHELPPLNITYTKRLPLYTAFPRMAARMFFHYFRDRRAIRRLMKQEHFDCIFSDNRYGIRSAEAKSYLITHQLRVCFGCKNSWLERLSGRIIRRLIASFNACLVPDYDSDNNLAGRIDKPVDGLKVLYTGPQSRFPLDEPDIPLPRYDLLIILSGPEPQRTKFEQLVASLAASSIKRIMLVRGTKTPPEAALPANLSTLDFVGDLMLQTLIHNSKAIIARAGYSTIMDLNALSRGAVLVATPHQPEQEYLATWLDGKRGFVRAEQDEKSLREWF
;
A
#
# COMPACT_ATOMS: atom_id res chain seq x y z
N MET A 1 -3.76 5.88 -26.78
CA MET A 1 -4.38 7.01 -26.07
C MET A 1 -3.32 7.69 -25.22
N LYS A 2 -3.54 8.94 -24.78
CA LYS A 2 -2.68 9.59 -23.79
C LYS A 2 -3.29 9.42 -22.40
N VAL A 3 -2.57 8.77 -21.50
CA VAL A 3 -3.07 8.29 -20.21
C VAL A 3 -2.24 8.85 -19.07
N LEU A 4 -2.91 9.36 -18.04
CA LEU A 4 -2.28 9.81 -16.80
C LEU A 4 -2.49 8.77 -15.68
N VAL A 5 -1.42 8.33 -15.03
CA VAL A 5 -1.49 7.50 -13.81
C VAL A 5 -0.98 8.30 -12.62
N ALA A 6 -1.78 8.42 -11.56
CA ALA A 6 -1.47 9.27 -10.42
C ALA A 6 -1.57 8.53 -9.08
N PRO A 7 -0.47 7.88 -8.63
CA PRO A 7 -0.42 7.20 -7.34
C PRO A 7 -0.55 8.18 -6.16
N LEU A 8 -1.12 7.71 -5.04
CA LEU A 8 -1.05 8.41 -3.77
C LEU A 8 0.34 8.23 -3.14
N ASN A 9 0.92 9.30 -2.59
CA ASN A 9 2.12 9.20 -1.78
C ASN A 9 1.80 9.06 -0.29
N TRP A 10 1.48 7.84 0.13
CA TRP A 10 1.25 7.48 1.54
C TRP A 10 2.00 6.18 1.88
N GLY A 11 3.27 6.14 1.46
CA GLY A 11 4.09 4.94 1.39
C GLY A 11 4.09 4.33 -0.01
N VAL A 12 5.12 3.55 -0.30
CA VAL A 12 5.38 3.02 -1.66
C VAL A 12 4.35 2.01 -2.15
N GLY A 13 3.51 1.44 -1.26
CA GLY A 13 2.51 0.44 -1.64
C GLY A 13 1.48 0.93 -2.67
N HIS A 14 1.18 2.22 -2.67
CA HIS A 14 0.30 2.85 -3.66
C HIS A 14 0.96 2.93 -5.03
N ALA A 15 2.26 3.22 -5.10
CA ALA A 15 3.02 3.15 -6.33
C ALA A 15 3.15 1.70 -6.83
N THR A 16 3.48 0.75 -5.94
CA THR A 16 3.73 -0.65 -6.36
C THR A 16 2.52 -1.30 -7.00
N ARG A 17 1.30 -1.07 -6.48
CA ARG A 17 0.07 -1.61 -7.07
C ARG A 17 -0.29 -0.98 -8.42
N CYS A 18 0.27 0.18 -8.74
CA CYS A 18 0.09 0.82 -10.04
C CYS A 18 1.08 0.32 -11.09
N ILE A 19 2.17 -0.34 -10.70
CA ILE A 19 3.20 -0.85 -11.65
C ILE A 19 2.59 -1.81 -12.69
N PRO A 20 1.78 -2.83 -12.32
CA PRO A 20 1.16 -3.72 -13.30
C PRO A 20 0.20 -2.99 -14.24
N ILE A 21 -0.50 -1.98 -13.73
CA ILE A 21 -1.42 -1.14 -14.52
C ILE A 21 -0.63 -0.33 -15.56
N ILE A 22 0.51 0.24 -15.16
CA ILE A 22 1.38 1.00 -16.08
C ILE A 22 1.95 0.07 -17.16
N HIS A 23 2.45 -1.12 -16.81
CA HIS A 23 2.92 -2.10 -17.80
C HIS A 23 1.80 -2.50 -18.77
N PHE A 24 0.60 -2.76 -18.28
CA PHE A 24 -0.56 -3.07 -19.13
C PHE A 24 -0.84 -1.96 -20.16
N LEU A 25 -0.85 -0.70 -19.72
CA LEU A 25 -1.08 0.45 -20.59
C LEU A 25 0.03 0.62 -21.64
N LEU A 26 1.28 0.46 -21.24
CA LEU A 26 2.43 0.52 -22.16
C LEU A 26 2.39 -0.61 -23.19
N ASN A 27 2.06 -1.83 -22.77
CA ASN A 27 1.95 -2.99 -23.67
C ASN A 27 0.81 -2.85 -24.69
N ARG A 28 -0.22 -2.05 -24.36
CA ARG A 28 -1.28 -1.67 -25.30
C ARG A 28 -0.87 -0.57 -26.27
N GLY A 29 0.31 0.01 -26.12
CA GLY A 29 0.83 1.10 -26.94
C GLY A 29 0.30 2.48 -26.53
N ASP A 30 -0.17 2.65 -25.30
CA ASP A 30 -0.59 3.97 -24.80
C ASP A 30 0.61 4.87 -24.43
N GLU A 31 0.44 6.17 -24.63
CA GLU A 31 1.37 7.19 -24.12
C GLU A 31 1.05 7.44 -22.64
N VAL A 32 1.90 6.93 -21.75
CA VAL A 32 1.67 7.00 -20.30
C VAL A 32 2.49 8.10 -19.66
N HIS A 33 1.81 9.01 -18.98
CA HIS A 33 2.41 9.98 -18.07
C HIS A 33 2.11 9.59 -16.63
N ILE A 34 3.02 9.94 -15.73
CA ILE A 34 2.89 9.67 -14.30
C ILE A 34 2.85 10.99 -13.55
N ALA A 35 1.89 11.17 -12.64
CA ALA A 35 1.80 12.36 -11.80
C ALA A 35 1.77 12.02 -10.31
N GLY A 36 2.67 12.58 -9.52
CA GLY A 36 2.78 12.20 -8.10
C GLY A 36 3.72 13.09 -7.32
N ASP A 37 4.12 12.62 -6.15
CA ASP A 37 5.06 13.30 -5.28
C ASP A 37 5.85 12.31 -4.40
N GLY A 38 7.00 12.77 -3.88
CA GLY A 38 7.84 12.05 -2.92
C GLY A 38 8.25 10.63 -3.33
N GLN A 39 8.40 9.75 -2.33
CA GLN A 39 8.95 8.40 -2.52
C GLN A 39 8.16 7.53 -3.50
N SER A 40 6.86 7.76 -3.62
CA SER A 40 6.01 7.02 -4.57
C SER A 40 6.34 7.41 -6.02
N LEU A 41 6.60 8.70 -6.28
CA LEU A 41 7.04 9.17 -7.59
C LEU A 41 8.48 8.70 -7.90
N GLU A 42 9.39 8.81 -6.93
CA GLU A 42 10.78 8.35 -7.06
C GLU A 42 10.85 6.86 -7.42
N LEU A 43 10.00 6.02 -6.79
CA LEU A 43 9.92 4.61 -7.12
C LEU A 43 9.48 4.42 -8.57
N LEU A 44 8.40 5.06 -9.02
CA LEU A 44 7.94 4.89 -10.39
C LEU A 44 8.95 5.43 -11.43
N GLN A 45 9.74 6.45 -11.08
CA GLN A 45 10.84 6.93 -11.91
C GLN A 45 11.94 5.88 -12.09
N SER A 46 12.25 5.08 -11.05
CA SER A 46 13.24 4.02 -11.19
C SER A 46 12.76 2.86 -12.04
N TYR A 47 11.45 2.59 -12.08
CA TYR A 47 10.85 1.57 -12.96
C TYR A 47 10.71 2.03 -14.40
N PHE A 48 10.31 3.28 -14.59
CA PHE A 48 9.88 3.79 -15.88
C PHE A 48 10.66 5.07 -16.27
N PRO A 49 12.01 5.01 -16.34
CA PRO A 49 12.84 6.21 -16.50
C PRO A 49 12.61 6.99 -17.81
N LYS A 50 11.95 6.36 -18.79
CA LYS A 50 11.65 6.96 -20.10
C LYS A 50 10.29 7.67 -20.15
N LEU A 51 9.44 7.54 -19.13
CA LEU A 51 8.13 8.17 -19.13
C LEU A 51 8.21 9.65 -18.72
N THR A 52 7.16 10.39 -19.05
CA THR A 52 7.01 11.78 -18.62
C THR A 52 6.40 11.84 -17.23
N PHE A 53 7.05 12.59 -16.34
CA PHE A 53 6.65 12.75 -14.94
C PHE A 53 6.17 14.17 -14.66
N HIS A 54 5.13 14.28 -13.84
CA HIS A 54 4.54 15.53 -13.41
C HIS A 54 4.46 15.59 -11.88
N GLU A 55 4.87 16.69 -11.29
CA GLU A 55 4.73 16.88 -9.84
C GLU A 55 3.31 17.29 -9.45
N LEU A 56 2.78 16.61 -8.44
CA LEU A 56 1.52 16.96 -7.80
C LEU A 56 1.76 17.59 -6.43
N PRO A 57 0.79 18.37 -5.91
CA PRO A 57 0.87 18.89 -4.55
C PRO A 57 1.05 17.76 -3.52
N PRO A 58 2.05 17.82 -2.64
CA PRO A 58 2.31 16.75 -1.68
C PRO A 58 1.20 16.66 -0.62
N LEU A 59 0.85 15.42 -0.28
CA LEU A 59 -0.10 15.13 0.81
C LEU A 59 0.68 14.81 2.09
N ASN A 60 1.06 15.84 2.84
CA ASN A 60 1.80 15.67 4.10
C ASN A 60 0.86 15.21 5.23
N ILE A 61 0.68 13.90 5.38
CA ILE A 61 -0.04 13.33 6.53
C ILE A 61 0.96 12.94 7.60
N THR A 62 0.98 13.74 8.66
CA THR A 62 1.75 13.45 9.87
C THR A 62 0.86 12.80 10.90
N TYR A 63 1.19 11.56 11.28
CA TYR A 63 0.55 10.90 12.42
C TYR A 63 1.10 11.50 13.72
N THR A 64 0.21 11.87 14.64
CA THR A 64 0.62 12.46 15.92
C THR A 64 1.07 11.37 16.88
N LYS A 65 2.18 11.62 17.60
CA LYS A 65 2.79 10.64 18.53
C LYS A 65 1.96 10.35 19.79
N ARG A 66 0.97 11.20 20.14
CA ARG A 66 0.39 11.25 21.50
C ARG A 66 -1.12 11.51 21.59
N LEU A 67 -1.79 11.89 20.52
CA LEU A 67 -3.21 12.28 20.58
C LEU A 67 -4.09 11.19 20.00
N PRO A 68 -5.21 10.83 20.66
CA PRO A 68 -6.19 9.92 20.10
C PRO A 68 -6.67 10.39 18.72
N LEU A 69 -6.77 9.47 17.76
CA LEU A 69 -7.07 9.75 16.35
C LEU A 69 -8.32 10.63 16.15
N TYR A 70 -9.33 10.51 17.04
CA TYR A 70 -10.57 11.28 16.98
C TYR A 70 -10.38 12.79 17.21
N THR A 71 -9.38 13.20 17.98
CA THR A 71 -9.06 14.63 18.19
C THR A 71 -8.33 15.25 17.00
N ALA A 72 -7.55 14.44 16.29
CA ALA A 72 -6.87 14.84 15.06
C ALA A 72 -7.80 14.79 13.83
N PHE A 73 -8.92 14.07 13.92
CA PHE A 73 -9.80 13.79 12.79
C PHE A 73 -10.37 15.04 12.09
N PRO A 74 -10.90 16.07 12.79
CA PRO A 74 -11.40 17.27 12.12
C PRO A 74 -10.30 18.03 11.35
N ARG A 75 -9.10 18.12 11.95
CA ARG A 75 -7.94 18.76 11.32
C ARG A 75 -7.47 17.96 10.10
N MET A 76 -7.46 16.63 10.19
CA MET A 76 -7.13 15.74 9.08
C MET A 76 -8.15 15.87 7.95
N ALA A 77 -9.45 15.84 8.26
CA ALA A 77 -10.53 16.01 7.30
C ALA A 77 -10.44 17.36 6.58
N ALA A 78 -10.19 18.46 7.31
CA ALA A 78 -9.98 19.77 6.70
C ALA A 78 -8.77 19.79 5.76
N ARG A 79 -7.64 19.20 6.17
CA ARG A 79 -6.44 19.07 5.32
C ARG A 79 -6.72 18.27 4.05
N MET A 80 -7.40 17.13 4.16
CA MET A 80 -7.79 16.32 3.00
C MET A 80 -8.73 17.09 2.06
N PHE A 81 -9.68 17.85 2.61
CA PHE A 81 -10.57 18.70 1.83
C PHE A 81 -9.81 19.78 1.05
N PHE A 82 -8.89 20.51 1.69
CA PHE A 82 -8.07 21.49 0.97
C PHE A 82 -7.16 20.84 -0.07
N HIS A 83 -6.59 19.68 0.25
CA HIS A 83 -5.74 18.93 -0.67
C HIS A 83 -6.52 18.45 -1.90
N TYR A 84 -7.77 17.99 -1.73
CA TYR A 84 -8.68 17.68 -2.83
C TYR A 84 -8.82 18.85 -3.84
N PHE A 85 -8.96 20.11 -3.38
CA PHE A 85 -9.03 21.25 -4.30
C PHE A 85 -7.69 21.59 -4.94
N ARG A 86 -6.56 21.36 -4.24
CA ARG A 86 -5.22 21.52 -4.81
C ARG A 86 -5.01 20.52 -5.94
N ASP A 87 -5.38 19.25 -5.74
CA ASP A 87 -5.36 18.20 -6.76
C ASP A 87 -6.20 18.58 -7.97
N ARG A 88 -7.44 19.04 -7.77
CA ARG A 88 -8.29 19.52 -8.87
C ARG A 88 -7.71 20.72 -9.61
N ARG A 89 -6.97 21.59 -8.94
CA ARG A 89 -6.30 22.73 -9.58
C ARG A 89 -5.09 22.27 -10.39
N ALA A 90 -4.30 21.34 -9.86
CA ALA A 90 -3.15 20.77 -10.55
C ALA A 90 -3.58 20.03 -11.82
N ILE A 91 -4.58 19.14 -11.74
CA ILE A 91 -5.06 18.39 -12.91
C ILE A 91 -5.68 19.30 -13.97
N ARG A 92 -6.42 20.35 -13.59
CA ARG A 92 -6.91 21.32 -14.58
C ARG A 92 -5.81 22.06 -15.32
N ARG A 93 -4.67 22.31 -14.68
CA ARG A 93 -3.51 22.91 -15.36
C ARG A 93 -2.87 21.90 -16.29
N LEU A 94 -2.69 20.67 -15.81
CA LEU A 94 -2.04 19.61 -16.56
C LEU A 94 -2.85 19.20 -17.81
N MET A 95 -4.18 19.10 -17.69
CA MET A 95 -5.08 18.87 -18.82
C MET A 95 -4.94 19.94 -19.91
N LYS A 96 -4.72 21.21 -19.55
CA LYS A 96 -4.52 22.30 -20.51
C LYS A 96 -3.15 22.26 -21.20
N GLN A 97 -2.14 21.70 -20.54
CA GLN A 97 -0.77 21.64 -21.05
C GLN A 97 -0.58 20.44 -21.96
N GLU A 98 -1.04 19.27 -21.52
CA GLU A 98 -0.71 17.98 -22.15
C GLU A 98 -1.90 17.31 -22.85
N HIS A 99 -3.12 17.60 -22.37
CA HIS A 99 -4.35 16.83 -22.62
C HIS A 99 -4.22 15.34 -22.28
N PHE A 100 -5.28 14.72 -21.74
CA PHE A 100 -5.30 13.28 -21.47
C PHE A 100 -6.67 12.72 -21.85
N ASP A 101 -6.68 11.56 -22.48
CA ASP A 101 -7.92 10.84 -22.81
C ASP A 101 -8.44 10.07 -21.59
N CYS A 102 -7.52 9.62 -20.74
CA CYS A 102 -7.81 8.77 -19.59
C CYS A 102 -6.94 9.11 -18.38
N ILE A 103 -7.51 9.04 -17.18
CA ILE A 103 -6.85 9.32 -15.90
C ILE A 103 -7.12 8.14 -14.95
N PHE A 104 -6.07 7.52 -14.44
CA PHE A 104 -6.11 6.57 -13.34
C PHE A 104 -5.62 7.26 -12.07
N SER A 105 -6.52 7.50 -11.13
CA SER A 105 -6.19 8.10 -9.84
C SER A 105 -6.15 7.03 -8.77
N ASP A 106 -5.04 6.93 -8.04
CA ASP A 106 -4.95 6.00 -6.93
C ASP A 106 -5.27 6.71 -5.61
N ASN A 107 -6.41 6.39 -4.99
CA ASN A 107 -6.86 6.95 -3.70
C ASN A 107 -6.81 8.49 -3.56
N ARG A 108 -6.75 9.26 -4.68
CA ARG A 108 -6.72 10.73 -4.72
C ARG A 108 -7.95 11.29 -5.43
N TYR A 109 -9.05 11.41 -4.71
CA TYR A 109 -10.36 11.79 -5.25
C TYR A 109 -10.42 13.12 -6.02
N GLY A 110 -9.44 14.01 -5.86
CA GLY A 110 -9.32 15.27 -6.62
C GLY A 110 -8.70 15.10 -8.01
N ILE A 111 -8.08 13.96 -8.30
CA ILE A 111 -7.37 13.71 -9.55
C ILE A 111 -8.33 13.13 -10.59
N ARG A 112 -9.04 14.01 -11.27
CA ARG A 112 -10.00 13.67 -12.34
C ARG A 112 -10.28 14.87 -13.23
N SER A 113 -10.75 14.60 -14.44
CA SER A 113 -11.21 15.62 -15.38
C SER A 113 -12.57 15.23 -15.97
N ALA A 114 -13.39 16.21 -16.34
CA ALA A 114 -14.61 15.96 -17.13
C ALA A 114 -14.30 15.75 -18.62
N GLU A 115 -13.14 16.22 -19.06
CA GLU A 115 -12.63 16.11 -20.44
C GLU A 115 -11.98 14.74 -20.71
N ALA A 116 -11.74 13.94 -19.66
CA ALA A 116 -11.06 12.64 -19.73
C ALA A 116 -11.88 11.56 -19.01
N LYS A 117 -11.78 10.30 -19.47
CA LYS A 117 -12.28 9.16 -18.68
C LYS A 117 -11.46 9.04 -17.41
N SER A 118 -12.09 9.16 -16.25
CA SER A 118 -11.40 9.14 -14.96
C SER A 118 -11.80 7.90 -14.17
N TYR A 119 -10.81 7.09 -13.79
CA TYR A 119 -10.97 5.87 -13.00
C TYR A 119 -10.27 6.05 -11.64
N LEU A 120 -10.94 5.65 -10.56
CA LEU A 120 -10.34 5.64 -9.23
C LEU A 120 -9.87 4.23 -8.90
N ILE A 121 -8.63 4.07 -8.46
CA ILE A 121 -8.08 2.82 -7.93
C ILE A 121 -8.12 2.89 -6.41
N THR A 122 -8.92 2.04 -5.78
CA THR A 122 -8.95 1.88 -4.32
C THR A 122 -9.63 0.58 -3.93
N HIS A 123 -9.17 -0.04 -2.85
CA HIS A 123 -9.86 -1.17 -2.21
C HIS A 123 -10.68 -0.71 -0.98
N GLN A 124 -10.64 0.59 -0.65
CA GLN A 124 -11.30 1.14 0.53
C GLN A 124 -12.59 1.87 0.13
N LEU A 125 -13.63 1.11 -0.21
CA LEU A 125 -14.97 1.67 -0.45
C LEU A 125 -15.69 2.05 0.85
N ARG A 126 -15.21 1.54 2.00
CA ARG A 126 -15.72 1.84 3.34
C ARG A 126 -14.55 2.03 4.31
N VAL A 127 -14.66 3.01 5.21
CA VAL A 127 -13.65 3.20 6.28
C VAL A 127 -14.06 2.39 7.50
N CYS A 128 -13.23 1.43 7.90
CA CYS A 128 -13.39 0.76 9.19
C CYS A 128 -12.86 1.65 10.33
N PHE A 129 -13.76 2.14 11.18
CA PHE A 129 -13.41 2.88 12.40
C PHE A 129 -13.50 2.00 13.65
N GLY A 130 -12.98 0.78 13.59
CA GLY A 130 -13.09 -0.18 14.70
C GLY A 130 -14.55 -0.48 15.13
N CYS A 131 -14.71 -1.41 16.06
CA CYS A 131 -16.03 -2.01 16.36
C CYS A 131 -17.05 -1.10 17.06
N LYS A 132 -16.71 0.15 17.42
CA LYS A 132 -17.53 0.97 18.34
C LYS A 132 -18.38 2.08 17.70
N ASN A 133 -18.15 2.46 16.43
CA ASN A 133 -18.79 3.65 15.85
C ASN A 133 -19.49 3.41 14.50
N SER A 134 -20.57 2.59 14.51
CA SER A 134 -21.35 2.24 13.31
C SER A 134 -21.95 3.45 12.57
N TRP A 135 -22.24 4.55 13.27
CA TRP A 135 -22.71 5.80 12.66
C TRP A 135 -21.61 6.50 11.85
N LEU A 136 -20.39 6.59 12.37
CA LEU A 136 -19.26 7.22 11.65
C LEU A 136 -18.88 6.43 10.41
N GLU A 137 -18.94 5.09 10.47
CA GLU A 137 -18.75 4.21 9.31
C GLU A 137 -19.81 4.47 8.22
N ARG A 138 -21.08 4.64 8.62
CA ARG A 138 -22.16 5.00 7.67
C ARG A 138 -21.94 6.39 7.05
N LEU A 139 -21.53 7.37 7.85
CA LEU A 139 -21.27 8.73 7.38
C LEU A 139 -20.08 8.76 6.41
N SER A 140 -18.97 8.11 6.74
CA SER A 140 -17.80 8.02 5.86
C SER A 140 -18.13 7.30 4.57
N GLY A 141 -18.92 6.22 4.62
CA GLY A 141 -19.39 5.51 3.44
C GLY A 141 -20.20 6.42 2.50
N ARG A 142 -21.08 7.29 3.02
CA ARG A 142 -21.81 8.27 2.20
C ARG A 142 -20.88 9.30 1.55
N ILE A 143 -19.88 9.78 2.29
CA ILE A 143 -18.90 10.76 1.78
C ILE A 143 -18.05 10.13 0.68
N ILE A 144 -17.47 8.95 0.94
CA ILE A 144 -16.68 8.21 -0.04
C ILE A 144 -17.50 7.92 -1.28
N ARG A 145 -18.74 7.42 -1.13
CA ARG A 145 -19.64 7.20 -2.27
C ARG A 145 -19.81 8.45 -3.12
N ARG A 146 -20.04 9.62 -2.52
CA ARG A 146 -20.17 10.88 -3.25
C ARG A 146 -18.90 11.26 -4.01
N LEU A 147 -17.74 10.99 -3.42
CA LEU A 147 -16.44 11.25 -4.05
C LEU A 147 -16.19 10.28 -5.22
N ILE A 148 -16.46 8.98 -5.04
CA ILE A 148 -16.30 7.93 -6.07
C ILE A 148 -17.28 8.13 -7.23
N ALA A 149 -18.53 8.53 -6.95
CA ALA A 149 -19.55 8.77 -7.99
C ALA A 149 -19.16 9.87 -8.99
N SER A 150 -18.12 10.64 -8.70
CA SER A 150 -17.57 11.63 -9.64
C SER A 150 -16.59 11.04 -10.68
N PHE A 151 -16.30 9.75 -10.61
CA PHE A 151 -15.46 8.99 -11.54
C PHE A 151 -16.32 8.12 -12.46
N ASN A 152 -15.76 7.71 -13.60
CA ASN A 152 -16.44 6.83 -14.55
C ASN A 152 -16.60 5.41 -14.03
N ALA A 153 -15.61 4.90 -13.29
CA ALA A 153 -15.71 3.67 -12.51
C ALA A 153 -14.65 3.66 -11.38
N CYS A 154 -14.89 2.84 -10.36
CA CYS A 154 -13.91 2.50 -9.35
C CYS A 154 -13.30 1.13 -9.68
N LEU A 155 -11.98 1.09 -9.81
CA LEU A 155 -11.18 -0.11 -9.98
C LEU A 155 -10.75 -0.60 -8.60
N VAL A 156 -11.14 -1.82 -8.26
CA VAL A 156 -10.82 -2.45 -6.98
C VAL A 156 -9.77 -3.54 -7.23
N PRO A 157 -8.53 -3.38 -6.72
CA PRO A 157 -7.49 -4.40 -6.83
C PRO A 157 -7.72 -5.54 -5.84
N ASP A 158 -8.83 -6.25 -6.01
CA ASP A 158 -9.22 -7.42 -5.23
C ASP A 158 -10.08 -8.36 -6.09
N TYR A 159 -10.48 -9.50 -5.53
CA TYR A 159 -11.40 -10.45 -6.13
C TYR A 159 -12.86 -10.02 -5.96
N ASP A 160 -13.67 -10.20 -7.01
CA ASP A 160 -15.14 -10.09 -6.95
C ASP A 160 -15.73 -11.37 -6.34
N SER A 161 -15.47 -11.62 -5.06
CA SER A 161 -15.98 -12.79 -4.35
C SER A 161 -15.99 -12.60 -2.83
N ASP A 162 -16.72 -13.43 -2.10
CA ASP A 162 -16.67 -13.43 -0.63
C ASP A 162 -15.34 -13.92 -0.06
N ASN A 163 -14.48 -14.55 -0.87
CA ASN A 163 -13.14 -14.99 -0.49
C ASN A 163 -12.05 -13.98 -0.93
N ASN A 164 -12.36 -12.68 -0.82
CA ASN A 164 -11.46 -11.57 -1.17
C ASN A 164 -10.40 -11.28 -0.10
N LEU A 165 -9.42 -10.43 -0.44
CA LEU A 165 -8.32 -10.07 0.47
C LEU A 165 -8.71 -8.94 1.44
N ALA A 166 -9.59 -8.04 1.02
CA ALA A 166 -9.99 -6.85 1.76
C ALA A 166 -11.27 -7.04 2.60
N GLY A 167 -11.95 -8.17 2.50
CA GLY A 167 -13.11 -8.50 3.31
C GLY A 167 -14.33 -7.64 2.98
N ARG A 168 -14.75 -6.80 3.93
CA ARG A 168 -15.96 -5.97 3.78
C ARG A 168 -15.67 -4.55 3.31
N ILE A 169 -14.40 -4.12 3.29
CA ILE A 169 -14.03 -2.72 3.04
C ILE A 169 -14.05 -2.37 1.55
N ASP A 170 -13.89 -3.37 0.69
CA ASP A 170 -13.95 -3.29 -0.76
C ASP A 170 -15.32 -3.69 -1.32
N LYS A 171 -16.25 -4.16 -0.48
CA LYS A 171 -17.61 -4.53 -0.93
C LYS A 171 -18.32 -3.31 -1.52
N PRO A 172 -18.96 -3.47 -2.69
CA PRO A 172 -19.53 -2.36 -3.41
C PRO A 172 -20.59 -1.68 -2.55
N VAL A 173 -20.69 -0.37 -2.74
CA VAL A 173 -21.79 0.42 -2.20
C VAL A 173 -22.75 0.64 -3.36
N ASP A 174 -24.05 0.43 -3.14
CA ASP A 174 -25.08 0.53 -4.17
C ASP A 174 -24.92 1.77 -5.04
N GLY A 175 -25.18 1.66 -6.34
CA GLY A 175 -25.16 2.79 -7.28
C GLY A 175 -23.77 3.33 -7.63
N LEU A 176 -22.69 2.60 -7.35
CA LEU A 176 -21.36 2.85 -7.92
C LEU A 176 -21.02 1.82 -8.99
N LYS A 177 -20.40 2.25 -10.08
CA LYS A 177 -19.79 1.35 -11.06
C LYS A 177 -18.43 0.88 -10.52
N VAL A 178 -18.40 -0.33 -9.97
CA VAL A 178 -17.19 -0.97 -9.44
C VAL A 178 -16.73 -2.06 -10.41
N LEU A 179 -15.43 -2.10 -10.70
CA LEU A 179 -14.80 -3.12 -11.51
C LEU A 179 -13.65 -3.73 -10.71
N TYR A 180 -13.73 -5.02 -10.45
CA TYR A 180 -12.67 -5.76 -9.78
C TYR A 180 -11.59 -6.14 -10.80
N THR A 181 -10.34 -5.75 -10.52
CA THR A 181 -9.21 -6.03 -11.40
C THR A 181 -8.44 -7.28 -10.99
N GLY A 182 -8.84 -7.92 -9.89
CA GLY A 182 -8.00 -8.87 -9.17
C GLY A 182 -6.88 -8.17 -8.37
N PRO A 183 -6.28 -8.85 -7.38
CA PRO A 183 -5.10 -8.36 -6.70
C PRO A 183 -3.98 -8.01 -7.67
N GLN A 184 -3.27 -6.93 -7.39
CA GLN A 184 -2.16 -6.45 -8.21
C GLN A 184 -0.85 -6.69 -7.47
N SER A 185 0.09 -7.36 -8.11
CA SER A 185 1.45 -7.56 -7.60
C SER A 185 2.47 -7.11 -8.63
N ARG A 186 3.54 -6.49 -8.16
CA ARG A 186 4.67 -6.03 -8.99
C ARG A 186 5.64 -7.14 -9.37
N PHE A 187 5.48 -8.34 -8.80
CA PHE A 187 6.46 -9.40 -8.96
C PHE A 187 6.49 -9.99 -10.37
N PRO A 188 7.68 -10.29 -10.91
CA PRO A 188 7.85 -10.99 -12.16
C PRO A 188 7.63 -12.50 -11.94
N LEU A 189 6.37 -12.91 -11.83
CA LEU A 189 6.00 -14.29 -11.46
C LEU A 189 6.53 -15.36 -12.43
N ASP A 190 6.80 -14.97 -13.69
CA ASP A 190 7.35 -15.85 -14.72
C ASP A 190 8.89 -15.92 -14.70
N GLU A 191 9.57 -15.05 -13.93
CA GLU A 191 11.02 -15.05 -13.82
C GLU A 191 11.48 -16.05 -12.73
N PRO A 192 12.50 -16.87 -13.02
CA PRO A 192 13.04 -17.79 -12.03
C PRO A 192 13.80 -17.03 -10.94
N ASP A 193 13.73 -17.58 -9.72
CA ASP A 193 14.46 -17.06 -8.58
C ASP A 193 15.97 -16.98 -8.81
N ILE A 194 16.60 -15.96 -8.25
CA ILE A 194 18.06 -15.79 -8.30
C ILE A 194 18.76 -16.59 -7.17
N PRO A 195 20.04 -16.96 -7.31
CA PRO A 195 20.77 -17.64 -6.25
C PRO A 195 20.88 -16.77 -5.00
N LEU A 196 20.11 -17.08 -3.95
CA LEU A 196 20.20 -16.46 -2.64
C LEU A 196 20.32 -17.51 -1.53
N PRO A 197 20.91 -17.17 -0.38
CA PRO A 197 20.88 -18.04 0.78
C PRO A 197 19.44 -18.28 1.26
N ARG A 198 19.20 -19.45 1.87
CA ARG A 198 17.96 -19.72 2.57
C ARG A 198 17.95 -19.04 3.93
N TYR A 199 16.79 -18.52 4.33
CA TYR A 199 16.56 -17.89 5.63
C TYR A 199 15.52 -18.67 6.40
N ASP A 200 15.68 -18.74 7.72
CA ASP A 200 14.65 -19.31 8.59
C ASP A 200 13.48 -18.33 8.73
N LEU A 201 13.77 -17.03 8.71
CA LEU A 201 12.78 -15.98 8.87
C LEU A 201 13.10 -14.78 7.97
N LEU A 202 12.11 -14.34 7.20
CA LEU A 202 12.11 -13.06 6.50
C LEU A 202 11.17 -12.09 7.21
N ILE A 203 11.61 -10.85 7.38
CA ILE A 203 10.83 -9.79 7.99
C ILE A 203 10.73 -8.63 7.00
N ILE A 204 9.51 -8.26 6.63
CA ILE A 204 9.23 -7.16 5.68
C ILE A 204 8.61 -5.99 6.45
N LEU A 205 9.40 -4.96 6.69
CA LEU A 205 8.97 -3.74 7.36
C LEU A 205 8.50 -2.68 6.37
N SER A 206 7.49 -1.94 6.81
CA SER A 206 6.98 -0.75 6.15
C SER A 206 6.16 0.07 7.15
N GLY A 207 5.57 1.15 6.67
CA GLY A 207 4.64 1.97 7.45
C GLY A 207 5.27 3.25 8.01
N PRO A 208 4.45 4.11 8.64
CA PRO A 208 4.87 5.43 9.08
C PRO A 208 5.70 5.40 10.36
N GLU A 209 6.58 6.40 10.50
CA GLU A 209 7.27 6.67 11.76
C GLU A 209 6.30 7.21 12.83
N PRO A 210 6.52 6.89 14.12
CA PRO A 210 7.65 6.15 14.68
C PRO A 210 7.44 4.62 14.81
N GLN A 211 6.27 4.10 14.40
CA GLN A 211 5.93 2.69 14.65
C GLN A 211 6.79 1.72 13.85
N ARG A 212 7.24 2.13 12.66
CA ARG A 212 8.22 1.40 11.85
C ARG A 212 9.53 1.20 12.63
N THR A 213 10.13 2.27 13.17
CA THR A 213 11.38 2.17 13.96
C THR A 213 11.22 1.34 15.23
N LYS A 214 10.11 1.53 15.96
CA LYS A 214 9.82 0.71 17.15
C LYS A 214 9.74 -0.79 16.85
N PHE A 215 9.17 -1.15 15.70
CA PHE A 215 9.08 -2.55 15.31
C PHE A 215 10.43 -3.11 14.87
N GLU A 216 11.26 -2.32 14.18
CA GLU A 216 12.65 -2.68 13.86
C GLU A 216 13.46 -2.97 15.13
N GLN A 217 13.30 -2.16 16.18
CA GLN A 217 13.95 -2.37 17.48
C GLN A 217 13.49 -3.67 18.17
N LEU A 218 12.18 -3.95 18.16
CA LEU A 218 11.63 -5.20 18.71
C LEU A 218 12.14 -6.43 17.95
N VAL A 219 12.22 -6.35 16.62
CA VAL A 219 12.78 -7.40 15.77
C VAL A 219 14.25 -7.62 16.10
N ALA A 220 15.03 -6.55 16.27
CA ALA A 220 16.44 -6.66 16.63
C ALA A 220 16.62 -7.30 18.01
N SER A 221 15.80 -6.96 19.01
CA SER A 221 15.90 -7.57 20.35
C SER A 221 15.55 -9.07 20.33
N LEU A 222 14.52 -9.46 19.58
CA LEU A 222 14.14 -10.86 19.41
C LEU A 222 15.22 -11.64 18.65
N ALA A 223 15.76 -11.07 17.57
CA ALA A 223 16.83 -11.65 16.78
C ALA A 223 18.10 -11.91 17.61
N ALA A 224 18.47 -11.01 18.53
CA ALA A 224 19.66 -11.17 19.37
C ALA A 224 19.65 -12.45 20.23
N SER A 225 18.46 -12.97 20.56
CA SER A 225 18.27 -14.19 21.35
C SER A 225 18.03 -15.45 20.50
N SER A 226 18.05 -15.31 19.17
CA SER A 226 17.70 -16.37 18.23
C SER A 226 18.93 -17.02 17.59
N ILE A 227 18.85 -18.33 17.36
CA ILE A 227 19.83 -19.06 16.54
C ILE A 227 19.47 -19.06 15.04
N LYS A 228 18.29 -18.53 14.68
CA LYS A 228 17.79 -18.52 13.31
C LYS A 228 18.60 -17.56 12.44
N ARG A 229 18.70 -17.88 11.15
CA ARG A 229 19.22 -16.97 10.14
C ARG A 229 18.11 -16.06 9.64
N ILE A 230 18.21 -14.76 9.91
CA ILE A 230 17.11 -13.80 9.70
C ILE A 230 17.50 -12.78 8.63
N MET A 231 16.60 -12.55 7.67
CA MET A 231 16.66 -11.44 6.73
C MET A 231 15.61 -10.40 7.08
N LEU A 232 16.02 -9.14 7.17
CA LEU A 232 15.15 -8.00 7.42
C LEU A 232 15.20 -7.02 6.25
N VAL A 233 14.08 -6.90 5.55
CA VAL A 233 13.84 -5.86 4.55
C VAL A 233 13.21 -4.66 5.26
N ARG A 234 13.95 -3.55 5.32
CA ARG A 234 13.71 -2.42 6.23
C ARG A 234 12.70 -1.41 5.69
N GLY A 235 12.64 -1.20 4.37
CA GLY A 235 11.74 -0.22 3.74
C GLY A 235 12.05 1.25 4.11
N THR A 236 13.30 1.56 4.45
CA THR A 236 13.77 2.94 4.67
C THR A 236 15.21 3.10 4.20
N LYS A 237 15.60 4.34 3.85
CA LYS A 237 17.02 4.72 3.62
C LYS A 237 17.67 5.28 4.90
N THR A 238 16.89 5.52 5.95
CA THR A 238 17.39 5.98 7.24
C THR A 238 18.26 4.90 7.88
N PRO A 239 19.52 5.19 8.24
CA PRO A 239 20.37 4.24 8.94
C PRO A 239 19.72 3.73 10.24
N PRO A 240 20.02 2.49 10.68
CA PRO A 240 19.56 2.00 11.98
C PRO A 240 20.02 2.92 13.11
N GLU A 241 19.17 3.13 14.12
CA GLU A 241 19.53 3.92 15.31
C GLU A 241 20.57 3.22 16.21
N ALA A 242 20.70 1.89 16.09
CA ALA A 242 21.61 1.07 16.86
C ALA A 242 22.23 -0.04 16.00
N ALA A 243 23.37 -0.58 16.45
CA ALA A 243 23.98 -1.75 15.83
C ALA A 243 23.01 -2.94 15.89
N LEU A 244 22.86 -3.63 14.76
CA LEU A 244 21.98 -4.79 14.65
C LEU A 244 22.76 -6.08 14.99
N PRO A 245 22.07 -7.12 15.53
CA PRO A 245 22.70 -8.40 15.86
C PRO A 245 23.37 -9.07 14.66
N ALA A 246 24.44 -9.85 14.90
CA ALA A 246 25.22 -10.49 13.84
C ALA A 246 24.43 -11.51 12.99
N ASN A 247 23.39 -12.13 13.56
CA ASN A 247 22.51 -13.08 12.88
C ASN A 247 21.38 -12.42 12.07
N LEU A 248 21.26 -11.09 12.14
CA LEU A 248 20.26 -10.29 11.43
C LEU A 248 20.88 -9.61 10.21
N SER A 249 20.69 -10.20 9.03
CA SER A 249 21.04 -9.56 7.77
C SER A 249 19.98 -8.52 7.39
N THR A 250 20.40 -7.36 6.87
CA THR A 250 19.46 -6.30 6.51
C THR A 250 19.62 -5.78 5.09
N LEU A 251 18.50 -5.44 4.47
CA LEU A 251 18.41 -4.72 3.21
C LEU A 251 17.46 -3.53 3.36
N ASP A 252 17.88 -2.34 2.92
CA ASP A 252 17.08 -1.12 3.01
C ASP A 252 15.88 -1.16 2.08
N PHE A 253 16.16 -1.25 0.78
CA PHE A 253 15.19 -1.49 -0.27
C PHE A 253 15.70 -2.61 -1.17
N VAL A 254 14.78 -3.36 -1.76
CA VAL A 254 15.06 -4.49 -2.63
C VAL A 254 14.21 -4.40 -3.89
N GLY A 255 14.80 -4.79 -5.02
CA GLY A 255 14.07 -4.94 -6.28
C GLY A 255 13.14 -6.15 -6.27
N ASP A 256 12.32 -6.27 -7.31
CA ASP A 256 11.20 -7.21 -7.33
C ASP A 256 11.63 -8.66 -7.32
N LEU A 257 12.55 -9.01 -8.23
CA LEU A 257 13.08 -10.36 -8.33
C LEU A 257 13.79 -10.78 -7.04
N MET A 258 14.51 -9.85 -6.39
CA MET A 258 15.19 -10.12 -5.12
C MET A 258 14.17 -10.35 -3.99
N LEU A 259 13.12 -9.54 -3.86
CA LEU A 259 12.11 -9.74 -2.83
C LEU A 259 11.29 -11.02 -3.06
N GLN A 260 10.91 -11.31 -4.31
CA GLN A 260 10.27 -12.57 -4.68
C GLN A 260 11.13 -13.76 -4.25
N THR A 261 12.41 -13.75 -4.63
CA THR A 261 13.36 -14.82 -4.27
C THR A 261 13.51 -14.95 -2.75
N LEU A 262 13.58 -13.84 -2.01
CA LEU A 262 13.65 -13.86 -0.55
C LEU A 262 12.39 -14.50 0.06
N ILE A 263 11.20 -14.19 -0.49
CA ILE A 263 9.91 -14.73 -0.04
C ILE A 263 9.83 -16.24 -0.28
N HIS A 264 10.28 -16.73 -1.44
CA HIS A 264 10.35 -18.17 -1.74
C HIS A 264 11.39 -18.91 -0.88
N ASN A 265 12.57 -18.32 -0.67
CA ASN A 265 13.68 -18.95 0.05
C ASN A 265 13.58 -18.86 1.58
N SER A 266 12.52 -18.28 2.11
CA SER A 266 12.31 -18.13 3.55
C SER A 266 11.28 -19.12 4.08
N LYS A 267 11.61 -19.80 5.18
CA LYS A 267 10.71 -20.77 5.81
C LYS A 267 9.46 -20.10 6.38
N ALA A 268 9.65 -19.01 7.13
CA ALA A 268 8.59 -18.18 7.68
C ALA A 268 8.76 -16.71 7.26
N ILE A 269 7.64 -15.97 7.25
CA ILE A 269 7.60 -14.55 6.88
C ILE A 269 6.82 -13.80 7.96
N ILE A 270 7.37 -12.71 8.47
CA ILE A 270 6.66 -11.69 9.25
C ILE A 270 6.55 -10.43 8.38
N ALA A 271 5.36 -9.87 8.25
CA ALA A 271 5.15 -8.70 7.42
C ALA A 271 4.17 -7.72 8.08
N ARG A 272 4.30 -6.44 7.73
CA ARG A 272 3.23 -5.49 8.00
C ARG A 272 1.97 -5.88 7.23
N ALA A 273 0.81 -5.69 7.85
CA ALA A 273 -0.49 -5.96 7.25
C ALA A 273 -0.93 -4.86 6.25
N GLY A 274 0.00 -4.35 5.44
CA GLY A 274 -0.30 -3.40 4.38
C GLY A 274 -0.92 -4.11 3.17
N TYR A 275 -1.94 -3.51 2.57
CA TYR A 275 -2.70 -4.18 1.51
C TYR A 275 -1.85 -4.59 0.30
N SER A 276 -0.89 -3.76 -0.14
CA SER A 276 0.02 -4.11 -1.23
C SER A 276 0.92 -5.31 -0.88
N THR A 277 1.38 -5.40 0.36
CA THR A 277 2.17 -6.56 0.83
C THR A 277 1.32 -7.83 0.87
N ILE A 278 0.06 -7.72 1.27
CA ILE A 278 -0.89 -8.84 1.24
C ILE A 278 -1.13 -9.32 -0.20
N MET A 279 -1.32 -8.40 -1.16
CA MET A 279 -1.47 -8.76 -2.58
C MET A 279 -0.22 -9.44 -3.14
N ASP A 280 0.96 -8.91 -2.82
CA ASP A 280 2.26 -9.46 -3.21
C ASP A 280 2.47 -10.89 -2.66
N LEU A 281 2.19 -11.11 -1.37
CA LEU A 281 2.27 -12.44 -0.75
C LEU A 281 1.22 -13.42 -1.32
N ASN A 282 0.01 -12.94 -1.58
CA ASN A 282 -1.04 -13.73 -2.22
C ASN A 282 -0.66 -14.15 -3.65
N ALA A 283 -0.03 -13.27 -4.43
CA ALA A 283 0.43 -13.58 -5.78
C ALA A 283 1.49 -14.70 -5.78
N LEU A 284 2.35 -14.74 -4.77
CA LEU A 284 3.36 -15.80 -4.59
C LEU A 284 2.81 -17.04 -3.85
N SER A 285 1.52 -17.07 -3.50
CA SER A 285 0.91 -18.15 -2.70
C SER A 285 1.66 -18.42 -1.37
N ARG A 286 2.15 -17.35 -0.73
CA ARG A 286 2.87 -17.43 0.56
C ARG A 286 2.05 -16.77 1.67
N GLY A 287 1.89 -17.50 2.76
CA GLY A 287 1.37 -16.97 4.01
C GLY A 287 2.42 -16.17 4.79
N ALA A 288 1.98 -15.39 5.77
CA ALA A 288 2.85 -14.64 6.67
C ALA A 288 2.18 -14.37 8.02
N VAL A 289 3.01 -14.12 9.02
CA VAL A 289 2.58 -13.51 10.27
C VAL A 289 2.37 -12.01 10.02
N LEU A 290 1.12 -11.58 10.06
CA LEU A 290 0.70 -10.21 9.81
C LEU A 290 0.72 -9.41 11.12
N VAL A 291 1.62 -8.43 11.17
CA VAL A 291 1.74 -7.49 12.30
C VAL A 291 1.24 -6.13 11.86
N ALA A 292 0.03 -5.77 12.27
CA ALA A 292 -0.54 -4.46 11.97
C ALA A 292 0.27 -3.33 12.61
N THR A 293 0.36 -2.19 11.91
CA THR A 293 0.89 -0.96 12.53
C THR A 293 -0.09 -0.49 13.61
N PRO A 294 0.34 -0.33 14.87
CA PRO A 294 -0.57 0.09 15.94
C PRO A 294 -1.27 1.40 15.61
N HIS A 295 -2.58 1.46 15.82
CA HIS A 295 -3.45 2.59 15.49
C HIS A 295 -3.62 2.86 13.99
N GLN A 296 -3.42 1.84 13.15
CA GLN A 296 -3.88 1.85 11.75
C GLN A 296 -5.08 0.91 11.58
N PRO A 297 -6.32 1.43 11.64
CA PRO A 297 -7.53 0.60 11.60
C PRO A 297 -7.64 -0.31 10.38
N GLU A 298 -7.14 0.12 9.22
CA GLU A 298 -7.10 -0.71 8.02
C GLU A 298 -6.21 -1.94 8.21
N GLN A 299 -4.96 -1.76 8.65
CA GLN A 299 -4.04 -2.88 8.86
C GLN A 299 -4.53 -3.82 9.97
N GLU A 300 -5.05 -3.26 11.07
CA GLU A 300 -5.64 -4.03 12.17
C GLU A 300 -6.84 -4.88 11.68
N TYR A 301 -7.70 -4.28 10.85
CA TYR A 301 -8.82 -4.98 10.24
C TYR A 301 -8.36 -6.08 9.27
N LEU A 302 -7.42 -5.79 8.36
CA LEU A 302 -6.92 -6.74 7.37
C LEU A 302 -6.24 -7.94 8.03
N ALA A 303 -5.38 -7.70 9.04
CA ALA A 303 -4.73 -8.77 9.80
C ALA A 303 -5.77 -9.68 10.47
N THR A 304 -6.84 -9.10 11.04
CA THR A 304 -7.93 -9.86 11.65
C THR A 304 -8.78 -10.61 10.62
N TRP A 305 -9.05 -9.99 9.46
CA TRP A 305 -9.85 -10.61 8.40
C TRP A 305 -9.16 -11.82 7.78
N LEU A 306 -7.83 -11.75 7.64
CA LEU A 306 -7.02 -12.78 6.98
C LEU A 306 -6.48 -13.83 7.95
N ASP A 307 -6.62 -13.65 9.26
CA ASP A 307 -6.17 -14.61 10.25
C ASP A 307 -6.78 -16.00 10.02
N GLY A 308 -5.93 -17.03 9.91
CA GLY A 308 -6.32 -18.39 9.58
C GLY A 308 -6.69 -18.63 8.11
N LYS A 309 -6.53 -17.64 7.22
CA LYS A 309 -6.82 -17.75 5.77
C LYS A 309 -5.55 -17.63 4.96
N ARG A 310 -5.44 -18.41 3.88
CA ARG A 310 -4.34 -18.30 2.88
C ARG A 310 -2.93 -18.36 3.51
N GLY A 311 -2.81 -19.04 4.65
CA GLY A 311 -1.56 -19.14 5.42
C GLY A 311 -1.18 -17.90 6.23
N PHE A 312 -2.06 -16.89 6.33
CA PHE A 312 -1.83 -15.73 7.19
C PHE A 312 -2.21 -16.03 8.64
N VAL A 313 -1.41 -15.47 9.55
CA VAL A 313 -1.63 -15.53 11.00
C VAL A 313 -1.51 -14.12 11.55
N ARG A 314 -2.44 -13.68 12.39
CA ARG A 314 -2.33 -12.37 13.06
C ARG A 314 -1.39 -12.47 14.25
N ALA A 315 -0.52 -11.47 14.42
CA ALA A 315 0.22 -11.26 15.67
C ALA A 315 0.20 -9.79 16.10
N GLU A 316 0.26 -9.57 17.41
CA GLU A 316 0.45 -8.23 17.97
C GLU A 316 1.91 -7.79 17.86
N GLN A 317 2.15 -6.48 17.82
CA GLN A 317 3.50 -5.91 17.81
C GLN A 317 4.10 -5.92 19.24
N ASP A 318 4.27 -7.11 19.80
CA ASP A 318 4.87 -7.32 21.11
C ASP A 318 5.74 -8.58 21.14
N GLU A 319 6.59 -8.65 22.16
CA GLU A 319 7.53 -9.74 22.34
C GLU A 319 6.82 -11.08 22.56
N LYS A 320 5.72 -11.09 23.32
CA LYS A 320 4.98 -12.31 23.67
C LYS A 320 4.44 -13.00 22.42
N SER A 321 3.88 -12.23 21.49
CA SER A 321 3.25 -12.74 20.28
C SER A 321 4.27 -13.15 19.22
N LEU A 322 5.45 -12.54 19.20
CA LEU A 322 6.45 -12.78 18.16
C LEU A 322 7.54 -13.76 18.55
N ARG A 323 7.78 -14.00 19.85
CA ARG A 323 8.89 -14.83 20.33
C ARG A 323 8.92 -16.24 19.75
N GLU A 324 7.77 -16.86 19.50
CA GLU A 324 7.71 -18.21 18.91
C GLU A 324 8.27 -18.30 17.48
N TRP A 325 8.31 -17.17 16.76
CA TRP A 325 8.80 -17.08 15.39
C TRP A 325 10.31 -16.86 15.29
N PHE A 326 10.94 -16.43 16.39
CA PHE A 326 12.39 -16.28 16.53
C PHE A 326 13.02 -17.53 17.14
#